data_AF-A0A7L3MPY2-F1
#
_entry.id   AF-A0A7L3MPY2-F1
#
_cell.length_a   1.000
_cell.length_b   1.000
_cell.length_c   1.000
_cell.angle_alpha   90.00
_cell.angle_beta   90.00
_cell.angle_gamma   90.00
#
_symmetry.space_group_name_H-M   'P 1'
#
loop_
_entity.id
_entity.type
_entity.pdbx_description
1 polymer ?
#
loop_
_entity_poly.entity_id
_entity_poly.type
_entity_poly.pdbx_seq_one_letter_code
_entity_poly.pdbx_strand_id
1 'polypeptide(L)'
;STLLQTRGSIPFFWSQRPNLKYKPKPQISKSVNHMDGFQRHFDSQIISYGKQMIVNLVNQKGSEKPLEQTFSKMVNSMANGMVRYM
;
A
#
# COMPACT_ATOMS: atom_id res chain seq x y z
N SER A 1 17.96 -24.20 -0.22
CA SER A 1 16.93 -23.37 -0.89
C SER A 1 16.90 -22.01 -0.25
N THR A 2 16.82 -20.93 -1.04
CA THR A 2 16.75 -19.56 -0.53
C THR A 2 15.32 -19.06 -0.62
N LEU A 3 14.84 -18.42 0.44
CA LEU A 3 13.53 -17.77 0.51
C LEU A 3 13.76 -16.26 0.66
N LEU A 4 13.06 -15.46 -0.13
CA LEU A 4 13.15 -13.99 -0.11
C LEU A 4 11.77 -13.40 0.24
N GLN A 5 11.76 -12.43 1.15
CA GLN A 5 10.59 -11.62 1.47
C GLN A 5 11.00 -10.15 1.49
N THR A 6 10.21 -9.29 0.85
CA THR A 6 10.40 -7.84 0.89
C THR A 6 9.45 -7.21 1.91
N ARG A 7 9.85 -6.07 2.50
CA ARG A 7 9.00 -5.24 3.36
C ARG A 7 9.16 -3.77 2.95
N GLY A 8 8.06 -3.03 3.00
CA GLY A 8 8.05 -1.63 2.60
C GLY A 8 6.87 -0.88 3.20
N SER A 9 6.85 0.44 2.98
CA SER A 9 5.69 1.27 3.31
C SER A 9 4.55 1.02 2.32
N ILE A 10 3.37 1.48 2.70
CA ILE A 10 2.20 1.52 1.83
C ILE A 10 2.49 2.50 0.65
N PRO A 11 2.47 2.05 -0.63
CA PRO A 11 3.03 2.78 -1.77
C PRO A 11 2.01 3.77 -2.38
N PHE A 12 1.42 4.62 -1.53
CA PHE A 12 0.62 5.76 -1.97
C PHE A 12 0.78 6.92 -1.00
N PHE A 13 0.38 8.13 -1.43
CA PHE A 13 0.54 9.32 -0.60
C PHE A 13 -0.43 9.36 0.60
N TRP A 14 0.09 9.07 1.78
CA TRP A 14 -0.60 9.27 3.06
C TRP A 14 0.37 9.89 4.07
N SER A 15 -0.18 10.44 5.16
CA SER A 15 0.61 10.98 6.26
C SER A 15 -0.08 10.75 7.59
N GLN A 16 0.71 10.59 8.64
CA GLN A 16 0.24 10.53 10.01
C GLN A 16 1.16 11.41 10.85
N ARG A 17 0.90 12.71 10.82
CA ARG A 17 1.76 13.70 11.49
C ARG A 17 1.57 13.60 13.01
N PRO A 18 2.66 13.62 13.81
CA PRO A 18 2.59 13.65 15.27
C PRO A 18 1.72 14.82 15.76
N ASN A 19 0.93 14.60 16.81
CA ASN A 19 0.21 15.62 17.56
C ASN A 19 0.02 15.15 19.02
N LEU A 20 -0.70 15.92 19.85
CA LEU A 20 -0.91 15.59 21.27
C LEU A 20 -1.71 14.30 21.52
N LYS A 21 -2.30 13.67 20.49
CA LYS A 21 -3.03 12.41 20.62
C LYS A 21 -2.06 11.24 20.54
N TYR A 22 -2.30 10.20 21.34
CA TYR A 22 -1.54 8.95 21.36
C TYR A 22 -1.39 8.30 19.96
N LYS A 23 -2.46 8.27 19.17
CA LYS A 23 -2.43 7.78 17.79
C LYS A 23 -3.16 8.76 16.85
N PRO A 24 -2.44 9.68 16.18
CA PRO A 24 -3.02 10.58 15.19
C PRO A 24 -3.75 9.79 14.10
N LYS A 25 -4.86 10.31 13.56
CA LYS A 25 -5.56 9.61 12.46
C LYS A 25 -4.75 9.74 11.17
N PRO A 26 -4.48 8.64 10.44
CA PRO A 26 -3.89 8.72 9.11
C PRO A 26 -4.73 9.60 8.17
N GLN A 27 -4.05 10.36 7.32
CA GLN A 27 -4.65 11.22 6.30
C GLN A 27 -4.13 10.78 4.94
N ILE A 28 -5.03 10.38 4.05
CA ILE A 28 -4.72 10.10 2.65
C ILE A 28 -4.78 11.42 1.90
N SER A 29 -3.74 11.71 1.11
CA SER A 29 -3.72 12.93 0.33
C SER A 29 -4.87 12.92 -0.70
N LYS A 30 -5.47 14.08 -0.98
CA LYS A 30 -6.56 14.19 -1.98
C LYS A 30 -6.14 14.92 -3.25
N SER A 31 -4.95 15.54 -3.23
CA SER A 31 -4.47 16.44 -4.27
C SER A 31 -3.46 15.80 -5.23
N VAL A 32 -3.17 14.51 -5.07
CA VAL A 32 -2.12 13.80 -5.83
C VAL A 32 -2.68 12.55 -6.49
N ASN A 33 -2.13 12.23 -7.65
CA ASN A 33 -2.44 10.98 -8.34
C ASN A 33 -1.69 9.82 -7.66
N HIS A 34 -2.41 9.02 -6.87
CA HIS A 34 -1.83 7.85 -6.22
C HIS A 34 -1.50 6.73 -7.19
N MET A 35 -2.27 6.57 -8.27
CA MET A 35 -2.21 5.39 -9.14
C MET A 35 -0.90 5.33 -9.92
N ASP A 36 -0.41 6.47 -10.43
CA ASP A 36 0.87 6.52 -11.16
C ASP A 36 2.03 6.04 -10.29
N GLY A 37 2.13 6.54 -9.05
CA GLY A 37 3.15 6.09 -8.10
C GLY A 37 2.99 4.63 -7.67
N PHE A 38 1.74 4.19 -7.45
CA PHE A 38 1.42 2.83 -7.05
C PHE A 38 1.79 1.81 -8.14
N GLN A 39 1.47 2.09 -9.40
CA GLN A 39 1.82 1.26 -10.54
C GLN A 39 3.33 1.15 -10.70
N ARG A 40 4.05 2.29 -10.75
CA ARG A 40 5.52 2.31 -10.86
C ARG A 40 6.21 1.53 -9.74
N HIS A 41 5.68 1.61 -8.53
CA HIS A 41 6.19 0.84 -7.39
C HIS A 41 6.11 -0.67 -7.67
N PHE A 42 4.93 -1.17 -8.08
CA PHE A 42 4.74 -2.59 -8.34
C PHE A 42 5.44 -3.07 -9.61
N ASP A 43 5.53 -2.24 -10.66
CA ASP A 43 6.31 -2.55 -11.86
C ASP A 43 7.79 -2.78 -11.50
N SER A 44 8.36 -1.90 -10.66
CA SER A 44 9.72 -2.10 -10.14
C SER A 44 9.86 -3.39 -9.32
N GLN A 45 8.90 -3.70 -8.44
CA GLN A 45 8.91 -4.95 -7.68
C GLN A 45 8.80 -6.18 -8.59
N ILE A 46 7.99 -6.12 -9.64
CA ILE A 46 7.83 -7.21 -10.60
C ILE A 46 9.10 -7.43 -11.40
N ILE A 47 9.74 -6.36 -11.86
CA ILE A 47 11.01 -6.45 -12.60
C ILE A 47 12.10 -7.08 -11.71
N SER A 48 12.17 -6.71 -10.43
CA SER A 48 13.22 -7.18 -9.53
C SER A 48 12.96 -8.58 -8.94
N TYR A 49 11.70 -8.91 -8.65
CA TYR A 49 11.34 -10.07 -7.83
C TYR A 49 10.25 -10.96 -8.43
N GLY A 50 9.73 -10.62 -9.61
CA GLY A 50 8.66 -11.36 -10.27
C GLY A 50 7.30 -11.18 -9.61
N LYS A 51 6.48 -12.23 -9.63
CA LYS A 51 5.10 -12.20 -9.11
C LYS A 51 5.07 -11.77 -7.63
N GLN A 52 4.21 -10.80 -7.31
CA GLN A 52 4.08 -10.23 -5.98
C GLN A 52 2.86 -10.79 -5.25
N MET A 53 3.08 -11.27 -4.03
CA MET A 53 2.03 -11.64 -3.07
C MET A 53 2.10 -10.66 -1.91
N ILE A 54 1.04 -9.87 -1.72
CA ILE A 54 1.05 -8.73 -0.81
C ILE A 54 0.16 -9.00 0.39
N VAL A 55 0.72 -8.74 1.57
CA VAL A 55 0.03 -8.78 2.86
C VAL A 55 0.12 -7.40 3.49
N ASN A 56 -1.04 -6.82 3.84
CA ASN A 56 -1.10 -5.52 4.51
C ASN A 56 -1.51 -5.69 5.97
N LEU A 57 -0.67 -5.21 6.89
CA LEU A 57 -0.85 -5.37 8.34
C LEU A 57 -1.53 -4.18 9.02
N VAL A 58 -2.06 -3.22 8.26
CA VAL A 58 -2.85 -2.12 8.84
C VAL A 58 -4.06 -2.66 9.60
N ASN A 59 -4.45 -1.97 10.68
CA ASN A 59 -5.67 -2.34 11.37
C ASN A 59 -6.87 -2.07 10.44
N GLN A 60 -7.54 -3.14 10.03
CA GLN A 60 -8.71 -3.07 9.14
C GLN A 60 -9.96 -2.47 9.83
N LYS A 61 -9.83 -2.12 11.12
CA LYS A 61 -10.84 -1.44 11.93
C LYS A 61 -10.32 -0.07 12.41
N GLY A 62 -11.25 0.78 12.82
CA GLY A 62 -10.92 2.09 13.38
C GLY A 62 -10.25 3.03 12.38
N SER A 63 -9.26 3.80 12.84
CA SER A 63 -8.67 4.92 12.09
C SER A 63 -7.82 4.52 10.88
N GLU A 64 -7.35 3.27 10.79
CA GLU A 64 -6.51 2.79 9.70
C GLU A 64 -7.30 2.11 8.57
N LYS A 65 -8.59 1.79 8.81
CA LYS A 65 -9.50 1.21 7.81
C LYS A 65 -9.48 1.94 6.45
N PRO A 66 -9.44 3.29 6.38
CA PRO A 66 -9.36 3.97 5.09
C PRO A 66 -8.07 3.65 4.30
N LEU A 67 -6.94 3.39 4.98
CA LEU A 67 -5.69 3.00 4.32
C LEU A 67 -5.82 1.63 3.67
N GLU A 68 -6.39 0.66 4.41
CA GLU A 68 -6.68 -0.69 3.91
C GLU A 68 -7.55 -0.62 2.65
N GLN A 69 -8.70 0.05 2.75
CA GLN A 69 -9.66 0.13 1.66
C GLN A 69 -9.08 0.82 0.42
N THR A 70 -8.23 1.83 0.63
CA THR A 70 -7.56 2.52 -0.49
C THR A 70 -6.53 1.61 -1.13
N PHE A 71 -5.73 0.89 -0.35
CA PHE A 71 -4.79 -0.11 -0.86
C PHE A 71 -5.51 -1.17 -1.71
N SER A 72 -6.55 -1.79 -1.15
CA SER A 72 -7.37 -2.81 -1.82
C SER A 72 -7.93 -2.29 -3.15
N LYS A 73 -8.51 -1.08 -3.14
CA LYS A 73 -9.01 -0.43 -4.35
C LYS A 73 -7.91 -0.22 -5.40
N MET A 74 -6.72 0.23 -5.01
CA MET A 74 -5.65 0.46 -5.99
C MET A 74 -5.12 -0.83 -6.59
N VAL A 75 -4.97 -1.90 -5.82
CA VAL A 75 -4.61 -3.21 -6.39
C VAL A 75 -5.65 -3.66 -7.41
N ASN A 76 -6.94 -3.55 -7.07
CA ASN A 76 -8.02 -3.92 -7.97
C ASN A 76 -8.06 -3.05 -9.23
N SER A 77 -7.88 -1.74 -9.10
CA SER A 77 -7.86 -0.80 -10.23
C SER A 77 -6.64 -0.92 -11.13
N MET A 78 -5.49 -1.33 -10.58
CA MET A 78 -4.29 -1.62 -11.37
C MET A 78 -4.50 -2.85 -12.27
N ALA A 79 -5.39 -3.77 -11.88
CA ALA A 79 -5.80 -4.95 -12.67
C ALA A 79 -4.61 -5.77 -13.24
N ASN A 80 -3.49 -5.81 -12.53
CA ASN A 80 -2.28 -6.50 -12.96
C ASN A 80 -2.23 -7.91 -12.35
N GLY A 81 -2.34 -8.95 -13.19
CA GLY A 81 -2.33 -10.36 -12.78
C GLY A 81 -1.04 -10.84 -12.10
N MET A 82 0.04 -10.05 -12.14
CA MET A 82 1.29 -10.32 -11.45
C MET A 82 1.30 -9.87 -9.98
N VAL A 83 0.27 -9.14 -9.53
CA VAL A 83 0.13 -8.67 -8.15
C VAL A 83 -1.14 -9.25 -7.55
N ARG A 84 -1.00 -9.96 -6.43
CA ARG A 84 -2.14 -10.50 -5.67
C ARG A 84 -2.11 -9.95 -4.26
N TYR A 85 -3.24 -9.41 -3.83
CA TYR A 85 -3.46 -8.92 -2.47
C TYR A 85 -4.26 -9.96 -1.67
N MET A 86 -3.80 -10.21 -0.44
CA MET A 86 -4.42 -11.13 0.53
C MET A 86 -5.04 -10.36 1.69
#